data_AF-R1CED3-F1
#
_entry.id   AF-R1CED3-F1
#
_cell.length_a   1.000
_cell.length_b   1.000
_cell.length_c   1.000
_cell.angle_alpha   90.00
_cell.angle_beta   90.00
_cell.angle_gamma   90.00
#
_symmetry.space_group_name_H-M   'P 1'
#
loop_
_entity.id
_entity.type
_entity.pdbx_description
1 polymer ?
#
loop_
_entity_poly.entity_id
_entity_poly.type
_entity_poly.pdbx_seq_one_letter_code
_entity_poly.pdbx_strand_id
1 'polypeptide(L)' 'MNKIYEFIGKRKSRELRDVDFHDFMELKERGLKKSEIAKELGVSEREVRKLIEDIETNR' A
#
# COMPACT_ATOMS: atom_id res chain seq x y z
N MET A 1 -14.33 6.34 -23.33
CA MET A 1 -13.93 5.51 -22.17
C MET A 1 -15.19 4.92 -21.54
N ASN A 2 -15.29 3.59 -21.46
CA ASN A 2 -16.49 2.91 -20.96
C ASN A 2 -16.52 2.98 -19.42
N LYS A 3 -17.62 3.47 -18.81
CA LYS A 3 -17.74 3.68 -17.35
C LYS A 3 -17.45 2.42 -16.52
N ILE A 4 -17.66 1.25 -17.11
CA ILE A 4 -17.37 -0.05 -16.51
C ILE A 4 -15.86 -0.23 -16.25
N TYR A 5 -14.98 0.24 -17.14
CA TYR A 5 -13.54 0.13 -16.95
C TYR A 5 -13.03 1.02 -15.81
N GLU A 6 -13.56 2.23 -15.65
CA GLU A 6 -13.24 3.09 -14.51
C GLU A 6 -13.70 2.48 -13.18
N PHE A 7 -14.88 1.86 -13.17
CA PHE A 7 -15.44 1.25 -11.96
C PHE A 7 -14.63 0.01 -11.52
N ILE A 8 -14.26 -0.85 -12.47
CA ILE A 8 -13.40 -2.01 -12.21
C ILE A 8 -12.01 -1.56 -11.73
N GLY A 9 -11.42 -0.54 -12.37
CA GLY A 9 -10.13 0.02 -11.95
C GLY A 9 -10.16 0.60 -10.53
N LYS A 10 -11.23 1.33 -10.17
CA LYS A 10 -11.41 1.89 -8.82
C LYS A 10 -11.58 0.82 -7.74
N ARG A 11 -12.34 -0.25 -8.00
CA ARG A 11 -12.51 -1.35 -7.03
C ARG A 11 -11.23 -2.16 -6.86
N LYS A 12 -10.59 -2.55 -7.96
CA LYS A 12 -9.33 -3.30 -7.93
C LYS A 12 -8.24 -2.51 -7.18
N SER A 13 -8.20 -1.19 -7.37
CA SER A 13 -7.30 -0.29 -6.64
C SER A 13 -7.61 -0.17 -5.14
N ARG A 14 -8.85 -0.36 -4.71
CA ARG A 14 -9.21 -0.37 -3.27
C ARG A 14 -8.91 -1.72 -2.63
N GLU A 15 -9.28 -2.82 -3.27
CA GLU A 15 -8.95 -4.16 -2.78
C GLU A 15 -7.44 -4.41 -2.76
N LEU A 16 -6.70 -3.91 -3.77
CA LEU A 16 -5.23 -3.88 -3.72
C LEU A 16 -4.74 -3.06 -2.52
N ARG A 17 -5.27 -1.86 -2.29
CA ARG A 17 -4.87 -1.02 -1.15
C ARG A 17 -5.13 -1.67 0.21
N ASP A 18 -6.22 -2.42 0.37
CA ASP A 18 -6.53 -3.10 1.63
C ASP A 18 -5.60 -4.30 1.86
N VAL A 19 -5.27 -5.06 0.81
CA VAL A 19 -4.28 -6.15 0.86
C VAL A 19 -2.87 -5.59 1.12
N ASP A 20 -2.48 -4.56 0.38
CA ASP A 20 -1.19 -3.87 0.51
C ASP A 20 -0.98 -3.30 1.93
N PHE A 21 -2.05 -2.89 2.61
CA PHE A 21 -1.97 -2.33 3.97
C PHE A 21 -1.75 -3.40 5.04
N HIS A 22 -2.47 -4.53 4.96
CA HIS A 22 -2.27 -5.64 5.89
C HIS A 22 -0.84 -6.20 5.78
N ASP A 23 -0.40 -6.44 4.54
CA ASP A 23 0.95 -6.95 4.26
C ASP A 23 2.02 -5.94 4.70
N PHE A 24 1.79 -4.65 4.45
CA PHE A 24 2.65 -3.59 4.95
C PHE A 24 2.80 -3.61 6.48
N MET A 25 1.70 -3.79 7.22
CA MET A 25 1.70 -3.82 8.69
C MET A 25 2.45 -5.04 9.22
N GLU A 26 2.24 -6.23 8.66
CA GLU A 26 3.01 -7.43 9.03
C GLU A 26 4.51 -7.23 8.80
N LEU A 27 4.89 -6.66 7.65
CA LEU A 27 6.29 -6.40 7.34
C LEU A 27 6.91 -5.36 8.27
N LYS A 28 6.14 -4.34 8.67
CA LYS A 28 6.56 -3.34 9.66
C LYS A 28 6.74 -3.97 11.04
N GLU A 29 5.83 -4.85 11.49
CA GLU A 29 5.92 -5.56 12.77
C GLU A 29 7.11 -6.52 12.83
N ARG A 30 7.45 -7.15 11.69
CA ARG A 30 8.67 -7.95 11.52
C ARG A 30 9.96 -7.11 11.54
N GLY A 31 9.85 -5.78 11.58
CA GLY A 31 10.99 -4.86 11.68
C GLY A 31 11.77 -4.67 10.38
N LEU A 32 11.16 -4.97 9.22
CA LEU A 32 11.83 -4.77 7.93
C LEU A 32 12.08 -3.29 7.65
N LYS A 33 13.17 -3.01 6.91
CA LYS A 33 13.47 -1.66 6.45
C LYS A 33 12.54 -1.27 5.31
N LYS A 34 12.30 0.04 5.17
CA LYS A 34 11.46 0.62 4.11
C LYS A 34 11.79 0.11 2.70
N SER A 35 13.08 -0.07 2.39
CA SER A 35 13.55 -0.59 1.11
C SER A 35 13.22 -2.07 0.87
N GLU A 36 13.17 -2.87 1.94
CA GLU A 36 12.78 -4.28 1.87
C GLU A 36 11.26 -4.42 1.72
N ILE A 37 10.51 -3.61 2.47
CA ILE A 37 9.06 -3.51 2.36
C ILE A 37 8.64 -3.09 0.94
N ALA A 38 9.33 -2.09 0.36
CA ALA A 38 9.08 -1.64 -1.01
C ALA A 38 9.28 -2.75 -2.04
N LYS A 39 10.32 -3.58 -1.87
CA LYS A 39 10.59 -4.72 -2.74
C LYS A 39 9.52 -5.80 -2.60
N GLU A 40 9.13 -6.12 -1.37
CA GLU A 40 8.16 -7.19 -1.10
C GLU A 40 6.76 -6.83 -1.63
N LEU A 41 6.36 -5.56 -1.48
CA LEU A 41 5.07 -5.05 -1.97
C LEU A 41 5.10 -4.65 -3.45
N GLY A 42 6.27 -4.66 -4.10
CA GLY A 42 6.40 -4.23 -5.50
C GLY A 42 6.10 -2.75 -5.72
N VAL A 43 6.27 -1.90 -4.71
CA VAL A 43 5.98 -0.47 -4.74
C VAL A 43 7.25 0.37 -4.57
N SER A 44 7.13 1.69 -4.73
CA SER A 44 8.26 2.58 -4.50
C SER A 44 8.53 2.82 -3.00
N GLU A 45 9.78 3.04 -2.61
CA GLU A 45 10.12 3.46 -1.23
C GLU A 45 9.42 4.76 -0.82
N ARG A 46 9.09 5.62 -1.79
CA ARG A 46 8.33 6.85 -1.57
C ARG A 46 6.89 6.55 -1.14
N GLU A 47 6.25 5.55 -1.73
CA GLU A 47 4.91 5.11 -1.34
C GLU A 47 4.91 4.48 0.05
N VAL A 48 5.90 3.65 0.35
CA VAL A 48 6.10 3.09 1.69
C VAL A 48 6.28 4.19 2.74
N ARG A 49 7.06 5.24 2.42
CA ARG A 49 7.23 6.40 3.33
C ARG A 49 5.89 7.10 3.57
N LYS A 50 5.10 7.36 2.52
CA LYS A 50 3.78 8.00 2.67
C LYS A 50 2.83 7.16 3.52
N LEU A 51 2.79 5.85 3.30
CA LEU A 51 2.00 4.92 4.13
C LEU A 51 2.37 5.02 5.60
N ILE A 52 3.67 5.07 5.93
CA ILE A 52 4.13 5.25 7.31
C ILE A 52 3.67 6.60 7.88
N GLU A 53 3.85 7.69 7.13
CA GLU A 53 3.45 9.04 7.53
C GLU A 53 1.93 9.14 7.75
N ASP A 54 1.12 8.56 6.87
CA ASP A 54 -0.35 8.56 6.96
C ASP A 54 -0.85 7.81 8.21
N ILE A 55 -0.18 6.71 8.58
CA ILE A 55 -0.49 5.92 9.78
C ILE A 55 -0.10 6.68 11.06
N GLU A 56 1.08 7.32 11.06
CA GLU A 56 1.61 8.03 12.23
C GLU A 56 0.89 9.36 12.48
N THR A 57 0.37 10.00 11.42
CA THR A 57 -0.36 11.28 11.53
C THR A 57 -1.81 11.10 11.97
N ASN A 58 -2.43 9.93 11.76
CA ASN A 58 -3.80 9.62 12.18
C ASN A 58 -3.88 8.88 13.53
N ARG A 59 -2.86 9.01 14.38
CA ARG A 59 -2.79 8.34 15.69
C ARG A 59 -3.29 9.19 16.86
#